data_AF-A0A4Q8QRW4-F1
#
_entry.id   AF-A0A4Q8QRW4-F1
#
_cell.length_a   1.000
_cell.length_b   1.000
_cell.length_c   1.000
_cell.angle_alpha   90.00
_cell.angle_beta   90.00
_cell.angle_gamma   90.00
#
_symmetry.space_group_name_H-M   'P 1'
#
loop_
_entity.id
_entity.type
_entity.pdbx_description
1 polymer ?
#
loop_
_entity_poly.entity_id
_entity_poly.type
_entity_poly.pdbx_seq_one_letter_code
_entity_poly.pdbx_strand_id
1 'polypeptide(L)'
;MAQQRRQNFLPLPAAPSFLARQESPSFAVEPLRGAPSIASGPSITIGAAMVRARKQRSRRTTMATIGTFKKTGSNDFTGEIVTLSVQAKNVRIVPETTRSGDNSPSHRVYVGRVEIGAAWAKRSNEGRDYLGLKLDDPSFTAPIFANLFDDEEGEGYRNNQIFAFDFGGSIRTAAIAMGGDWHDLGGSLSAGSEHSVSLQPLARIDDQAERAWAAEWVTAILAKEGVTIDPTAKEHVWSALTSLASSPVQERTITGLAVLLQSTALKQALQPYCVGGASGRLLDAETEQLGSAPVQAFETEGLIGAGAAPAVLTYLFHRIEGHLDGRPTLLIIDEGWLVLDDPAFAQQLREWLKTLRKKNASVVFATQSLSDIDGSNIAPAIVESCPTRIFLPNERAIEPQITAIYRRFGLNDRQIEILARATPKRDYYCQSRRGNRLFELGLGPVALAFCAASSKADHAAIERVIAEYGRDAFTPAWLADHELLWAADLILDLTNLETSS
;
A
#
# COMPACT_ATOMS: atom_id res chain seq x y z
N MET A 1 -41.48 16.22 56.31
CA MET A 1 -41.49 14.91 57.00
C MET A 1 -40.12 14.28 56.81
N ALA A 2 -39.41 14.04 57.93
CA ALA A 2 -38.19 13.23 58.18
C ALA A 2 -37.30 12.84 56.97
N GLN A 3 -36.03 13.24 56.80
CA GLN A 3 -34.86 13.29 57.70
C GLN A 3 -34.50 11.91 58.30
N GLN A 4 -33.63 11.11 57.68
CA GLN A 4 -32.15 11.08 57.74
C GLN A 4 -31.56 10.22 58.88
N ARG A 5 -30.54 9.46 58.45
CA ARG A 5 -29.52 8.65 59.13
C ARG A 5 -29.09 9.09 60.54
N ARG A 6 -28.71 8.06 61.32
CA ARG A 6 -27.90 8.15 62.55
C ARG A 6 -26.53 8.80 62.32
N GLN A 7 -26.15 9.58 63.31
CA GLN A 7 -24.90 10.30 63.56
C GLN A 7 -23.73 9.36 63.92
N ASN A 8 -22.47 9.80 63.71
CA ASN A 8 -21.59 10.24 64.81
C ASN A 8 -20.21 10.76 64.35
N PHE A 9 -20.00 12.06 64.62
CA PHE A 9 -18.86 12.78 65.22
C PHE A 9 -17.38 12.70 64.73
N LEU A 10 -16.85 13.92 64.47
CA LEU A 10 -15.50 14.49 64.21
C LEU A 10 -14.51 14.40 65.42
N PRO A 11 -13.20 14.81 65.40
CA PRO A 11 -12.55 15.86 64.56
C PRO A 11 -11.07 15.68 64.07
N LEU A 12 -10.64 16.63 63.22
CA LEU A 12 -9.30 16.99 62.68
C LEU A 12 -8.27 17.43 63.77
N PRO A 13 -6.91 17.50 63.55
CA PRO A 13 -6.25 18.41 62.58
C PRO A 13 -4.82 18.11 62.01
N ALA A 14 -4.45 18.92 60.99
CA ALA A 14 -3.14 19.49 60.61
C ALA A 14 -1.95 18.64 60.08
N ALA A 15 -1.39 19.09 58.94
CA ALA A 15 -0.10 18.70 58.35
C ALA A 15 1.10 19.43 59.02
N PRO A 16 2.34 18.93 58.87
CA PRO A 16 3.29 19.66 58.01
C PRO A 16 4.34 18.80 57.24
N SER A 17 5.04 19.51 56.35
CA SER A 17 6.14 19.22 55.41
C SER A 17 7.37 18.44 55.90
N PHE A 18 8.06 17.72 54.99
CA PHE A 18 9.46 17.27 55.19
C PHE A 18 10.34 17.37 53.93
N LEU A 19 11.53 17.92 54.15
CA LEU A 19 12.69 18.11 53.27
C LEU A 19 13.74 17.01 53.52
N ALA A 20 14.58 16.79 52.52
CA ALA A 20 15.64 15.78 52.40
C ALA A 20 16.72 15.77 53.52
N ARG A 21 17.37 14.60 53.70
CA ARG A 21 18.84 14.46 53.82
C ARG A 21 19.31 13.00 53.70
N GLN A 22 20.62 12.86 53.59
CA GLN A 22 21.42 11.94 52.78
C GLN A 22 22.51 11.33 53.68
N GLU A 23 22.84 10.04 53.57
CA GLU A 23 24.12 9.47 54.00
C GLU A 23 24.60 8.34 53.03
N SER A 24 25.81 8.54 52.48
CA SER A 24 26.70 7.59 51.74
C SER A 24 27.79 7.08 52.73
N PRO A 25 28.86 6.26 52.42
CA PRO A 25 29.45 5.76 51.15
C PRO A 25 29.90 4.25 51.18
N SER A 26 30.29 3.57 50.10
CA SER A 26 31.65 3.53 49.48
C SER A 26 31.66 2.39 48.43
N PHE A 27 31.88 2.67 47.13
CA PHE A 27 33.13 2.83 46.36
C PHE A 27 33.82 1.54 45.87
N ALA A 28 33.58 1.24 44.59
CA ALA A 28 34.60 0.82 43.61
C ALA A 28 34.20 1.37 42.21
N VAL A 29 35.17 1.86 41.45
CA VAL A 29 35.07 2.92 40.42
C VAL A 29 35.24 2.39 38.97
N GLU A 30 34.30 2.79 38.11
CA GLU A 30 34.29 3.30 36.70
C GLU A 30 35.48 3.14 35.72
N PRO A 31 35.20 3.12 34.39
CA PRO A 31 35.12 4.38 33.64
C PRO A 31 33.83 4.62 32.81
N LEU A 32 33.55 5.92 32.66
CA LEU A 32 32.37 6.61 32.15
C LEU A 32 31.96 6.26 30.72
N ARG A 33 30.64 6.05 30.54
CA ARG A 33 29.94 6.11 29.24
C ARG A 33 29.94 7.55 28.72
N GLY A 34 30.36 7.71 27.47
CA GLY A 34 30.17 8.91 26.68
C GLY A 34 28.68 9.21 26.42
N ALA A 35 28.43 10.48 26.15
CA ALA A 35 27.15 11.19 25.98
C ALA A 35 26.02 10.42 25.24
N PRO A 36 24.74 10.78 25.48
CA PRO A 36 23.63 10.27 24.70
C PRO A 36 23.81 10.62 23.21
N SER A 37 23.62 9.63 22.34
CA SER A 37 23.53 9.80 20.89
C SER A 37 22.40 10.78 20.57
N ILE A 38 22.73 11.79 19.77
CA ILE A 38 21.80 12.75 19.17
C ILE A 38 20.68 11.97 18.48
N ALA A 39 19.43 12.28 18.81
CA ALA A 39 18.26 11.74 18.11
C ALA A 39 18.39 12.04 16.60
N SER A 40 18.12 11.05 15.74
CA SER A 40 18.08 11.27 14.29
C SER A 40 16.97 12.27 13.96
N GLY A 41 17.34 13.47 13.52
CA GLY A 41 16.39 14.46 13.03
C GLY A 41 15.65 13.97 11.78
N PRO A 42 14.50 14.60 11.45
CA PRO A 42 13.72 14.24 10.27
C PRO A 42 14.56 14.34 8.99
N SER A 43 14.30 13.43 8.05
CA SER A 43 14.83 13.44 6.68
C SER A 43 14.07 14.48 5.83
N ILE A 44 14.76 15.17 4.92
CA ILE A 44 14.32 16.36 4.20
C ILE A 44 14.82 16.25 2.75
N THR A 45 13.97 16.50 1.76
CA THR A 45 14.26 16.17 0.36
C THR A 45 14.47 17.43 -0.49
N ILE A 46 15.40 17.38 -1.46
CA ILE A 46 15.65 18.44 -2.44
C ILE A 46 15.05 18.07 -3.79
N GLY A 47 14.09 18.88 -4.27
CA GLY A 47 13.61 18.83 -5.65
C GLY A 47 14.25 19.90 -6.53
N ALA A 48 14.78 19.55 -7.70
CA ALA A 48 15.39 20.49 -8.64
C ALA A 48 14.61 20.67 -9.95
N ALA A 49 14.73 21.87 -10.50
CA ALA A 49 14.21 22.26 -11.79
C ALA A 49 15.35 22.74 -12.70
N MET A 50 15.62 22.02 -13.79
CA MET A 50 16.64 22.46 -14.75
C MET A 50 16.07 23.56 -15.64
N VAL A 51 16.49 24.80 -15.39
CA VAL A 51 16.05 25.98 -16.14
C VAL A 51 17.12 26.36 -17.16
N ARG A 52 16.85 26.18 -18.46
CA ARG A 52 17.54 26.96 -19.51
C ARG A 52 17.00 28.39 -19.48
N ALA A 53 17.89 29.37 -19.39
CA ALA A 53 17.52 30.78 -19.47
C ALA A 53 17.03 31.12 -20.89
N ARG A 54 15.70 31.17 -21.10
CA ARG A 54 15.07 31.93 -22.19
C ARG A 54 13.68 32.44 -21.77
N LYS A 55 13.36 33.64 -22.26
CA LYS A 55 12.24 34.53 -21.89
C LYS A 55 10.87 33.85 -21.75
N GLN A 56 10.15 34.31 -20.72
CA GLN A 56 8.69 34.24 -20.45
C GLN A 56 7.86 33.32 -21.36
N ARG A 57 7.54 32.12 -20.84
CA ARG A 57 6.29 31.42 -21.10
C ARG A 57 6.01 30.46 -19.93
N SER A 58 4.72 30.29 -19.61
CA SER A 58 4.16 29.53 -18.49
C SER A 58 5.00 28.29 -18.10
N ARG A 59 5.58 28.30 -16.89
CA ARG A 59 6.51 27.28 -16.42
C ARG A 59 5.78 26.09 -15.79
N ARG A 60 5.72 25.02 -16.55
CA ARG A 60 5.57 23.63 -16.09
C ARG A 60 6.93 23.22 -15.48
N THR A 61 6.95 22.73 -14.25
CA THR A 61 8.19 22.29 -13.59
C THR A 61 7.96 20.89 -13.02
N THR A 62 8.35 19.86 -13.78
CA THR A 62 8.56 18.52 -13.21
C THR A 62 9.75 18.63 -12.27
N MET A 63 9.54 18.40 -10.98
CA MET A 63 10.59 18.49 -9.95
C MET A 63 11.20 17.10 -9.76
N ALA A 64 12.44 16.91 -10.18
CA ALA A 64 13.17 15.68 -9.89
C ALA A 64 13.80 15.79 -8.50
N THR A 65 13.66 14.77 -7.65
CA THR A 65 14.41 14.68 -6.40
C THR A 65 15.89 14.45 -6.72
N ILE A 66 16.75 15.34 -6.26
CA ILE A 66 18.21 15.30 -6.52
C ILE A 66 19.04 15.15 -5.25
N GLY A 67 18.42 14.92 -4.10
CA GLY A 67 19.16 14.76 -2.85
C GLY A 67 18.28 14.64 -1.61
N THR A 68 18.83 14.03 -0.57
CA THR A 68 18.17 13.82 0.74
C THR A 68 19.10 14.29 1.86
N PHE A 69 18.55 14.99 2.83
CA PHE A 69 19.27 15.66 3.91
C PHE A 69 18.63 15.36 5.25
N LYS A 70 19.43 15.27 6.30
CA LYS A 70 18.97 15.19 7.68
C LYS A 70 19.30 16.49 8.39
N LYS A 71 18.37 16.97 9.21
CA LYS A 71 18.62 18.13 10.08
C LYS A 71 19.51 17.72 11.26
N THR A 72 20.72 18.26 11.35
CA THR A 72 21.74 17.87 12.34
C THR A 72 21.96 18.90 13.45
N GLY A 73 21.18 19.99 13.48
CA GLY A 73 21.26 21.07 14.48
C GLY A 73 20.17 22.14 14.33
N SER A 74 20.37 23.34 14.90
CA SER A 74 19.44 24.47 14.83
C SER A 74 19.48 25.19 13.46
N ASN A 75 19.11 24.46 12.39
CA ASN A 75 19.19 24.80 10.95
C ASN A 75 20.43 24.35 10.16
N ASP A 76 21.15 23.36 10.67
CA ASP A 76 22.18 22.67 9.89
C ASP A 76 21.56 21.44 9.21
N PHE A 77 21.90 21.22 7.94
CA PHE A 77 21.47 20.04 7.19
C PHE A 77 22.67 19.31 6.62
N THR A 78 22.67 17.98 6.76
CA THR A 78 23.71 17.11 6.19
C THR A 78 23.08 16.02 5.37
N GLY A 79 23.55 15.81 4.14
CA GLY A 79 22.90 14.90 3.21
C GLY A 79 23.77 14.54 2.02
N GLU A 80 23.10 14.14 0.95
CA GLU A 80 23.73 13.86 -0.33
C GLU A 80 22.96 14.52 -1.47
N ILE A 81 23.68 14.78 -2.56
CA ILE A 81 23.13 15.22 -3.83
C ILE A 81 23.48 14.16 -4.87
N VAL A 82 22.46 13.63 -5.54
CA VAL A 82 22.56 12.61 -6.57
C VAL A 82 21.88 13.13 -7.82
N THR A 83 22.68 13.34 -8.86
CA THR A 83 22.26 13.71 -10.21
C THR A 83 23.03 12.85 -11.21
N LEU A 84 22.58 12.80 -12.47
CA LEU A 84 23.27 12.04 -13.54
C LEU A 84 24.74 12.46 -13.73
N SER A 85 25.11 13.70 -13.38
CA SER A 85 26.46 14.24 -13.55
C SER A 85 27.25 14.37 -12.25
N VAL A 86 26.60 14.35 -11.09
CA VAL A 86 27.22 14.62 -9.79
C VAL A 86 26.62 13.73 -8.71
N GLN A 87 27.47 12.96 -8.04
CA GLN A 87 27.15 12.19 -6.84
C GLN A 87 28.04 12.71 -5.69
N ALA A 88 27.46 13.55 -4.83
CA ALA A 88 28.18 14.15 -3.71
C ALA A 88 27.58 13.67 -2.39
N LYS A 89 28.37 12.92 -1.62
CA LYS A 89 28.04 12.54 -0.24
C LYS A 89 28.56 13.59 0.75
N ASN A 90 27.96 13.65 1.94
CA ASN A 90 28.32 14.60 3.00
C ASN A 90 28.21 16.07 2.58
N VAL A 91 27.19 16.40 1.80
CA VAL A 91 26.83 17.79 1.49
C VAL A 91 26.30 18.42 2.77
N ARG A 92 26.82 19.60 3.13
CA ARG A 92 26.43 20.34 4.33
C ARG A 92 25.80 21.68 3.94
N ILE A 93 24.61 21.94 4.43
CA ILE A 93 23.94 23.24 4.31
C ILE A 93 23.99 23.89 5.69
N VAL A 94 24.76 24.97 5.80
CA VAL A 94 25.11 25.60 7.08
C VAL A 94 24.56 27.03 7.12
N PRO A 95 23.90 27.48 8.20
CA PRO A 95 23.42 28.84 8.35
C PRO A 95 24.53 29.87 8.15
N GLU A 96 24.22 30.92 7.39
CA GLU A 96 25.09 32.08 7.22
C GLU A 96 24.90 33.02 8.42
N THR A 97 25.96 33.20 9.22
CA THR A 97 25.96 34.00 10.45
C THR A 97 26.25 35.48 10.17
N THR A 98 26.83 35.80 9.01
CA THR A 98 27.17 37.16 8.58
C THR A 98 26.28 37.63 7.44
N ARG A 99 25.00 37.89 7.74
CA ARG A 99 24.05 38.41 6.73
C ARG A 99 24.21 39.91 6.55
N SER A 100 24.43 40.35 5.31
CA SER A 100 24.68 41.77 4.96
C SER A 100 23.47 42.48 4.30
N GLY A 101 22.28 41.87 4.32
CA GLY A 101 21.04 42.44 3.79
C GLY A 101 19.97 41.39 3.45
N ASP A 102 18.74 41.82 3.16
CA ASP A 102 17.57 40.94 2.95
C ASP A 102 17.69 39.96 1.77
N ASN A 103 18.50 40.30 0.75
CA ASN A 103 18.77 39.41 -0.39
C ASN A 103 19.96 38.47 -0.17
N SER A 104 20.63 38.56 0.99
CA SER A 104 21.77 37.70 1.30
C SER A 104 21.32 36.26 1.55
N PRO A 105 22.14 35.25 1.20
CA PRO A 105 21.79 33.87 1.46
C PRO A 105 21.61 33.62 2.96
N SER A 106 20.63 32.79 3.30
CA SER A 106 20.39 32.37 4.68
C SER A 106 21.30 31.21 5.09
N HIS A 107 21.76 30.42 4.11
CA HIS A 107 22.66 29.28 4.30
C HIS A 107 23.68 29.19 3.15
N ARG A 108 24.80 28.52 3.41
CA ARG A 108 25.84 28.18 2.44
C ARG A 108 25.91 26.66 2.29
N VAL A 109 26.19 26.19 1.08
CA VAL A 109 26.20 24.76 0.73
C VAL A 109 27.65 24.32 0.48
N TYR A 110 28.09 23.28 1.17
CA TYR A 110 29.47 22.78 1.14
C TYR A 110 29.54 21.30 0.81
N VAL A 111 30.60 20.90 0.11
CA VAL A 111 31.08 19.51 0.02
C VAL A 111 32.51 19.46 0.50
N GLY A 112 32.76 18.74 1.59
CA GLY A 112 34.05 18.81 2.29
C GLY A 112 34.37 20.24 2.75
N ARG A 113 35.41 20.84 2.17
CA ARG A 113 35.86 22.24 2.41
C ARG A 113 35.45 23.22 1.30
N VAL A 114 34.83 22.73 0.22
CA VAL A 114 34.51 23.53 -0.96
C VAL A 114 33.07 24.03 -0.85
N GLU A 115 32.85 25.32 -1.09
CA GLU A 115 31.52 25.90 -1.22
C GLU A 115 31.00 25.65 -2.64
N ILE A 116 29.83 25.00 -2.74
CA ILE A 116 29.22 24.60 -4.03
C ILE A 116 27.90 25.33 -4.31
N GLY A 117 27.48 26.24 -3.41
CA GLY A 117 26.23 26.97 -3.58
C GLY A 117 25.75 27.70 -2.34
N ALA A 118 24.53 28.23 -2.44
CA ALA A 118 23.87 28.98 -1.38
C ALA A 118 22.37 28.68 -1.33
N ALA A 119 21.73 28.96 -0.19
CA ALA A 119 20.30 28.79 -0.01
C ALA A 119 19.65 30.00 0.66
N TRP A 120 18.36 30.21 0.37
CA TRP A 120 17.52 31.28 0.93
C TRP A 120 16.30 30.68 1.60
N ALA A 121 16.00 31.14 2.82
CA ALA A 121 14.80 30.73 3.53
C ALA A 121 13.59 31.43 2.91
N LYS A 122 12.58 30.65 2.56
CA LYS A 122 11.38 31.11 1.88
C LYS A 122 10.15 30.49 2.50
N ARG A 123 9.01 31.15 2.30
CA ARG A 123 7.70 30.65 2.70
C ARG A 123 6.80 30.54 1.46
N SER A 124 6.15 29.39 1.32
CA SER A 124 5.21 29.13 0.22
C SER A 124 3.88 29.85 0.45
N ASN A 125 3.06 29.96 -0.61
CA ASN A 125 1.71 30.52 -0.52
C ASN A 125 0.80 29.70 0.41
N GLU A 126 1.12 28.42 0.63
CA GLU A 126 0.42 27.50 1.54
C GLU A 126 0.98 27.56 2.97
N GLY A 127 1.84 28.55 3.26
CA GLY A 127 2.36 28.81 4.61
C GLY A 127 3.50 27.91 5.07
N ARG A 128 3.99 26.99 4.23
CA ARG A 128 5.12 26.09 4.52
C ARG A 128 6.47 26.76 4.29
N ASP A 129 7.40 26.57 5.21
CA ASP A 129 8.77 27.03 5.09
C ASP A 129 9.61 26.05 4.25
N TYR A 130 10.54 26.56 3.45
CA TYR A 130 11.46 25.79 2.63
C TYR A 130 12.75 26.57 2.37
N LEU A 131 13.82 25.89 1.93
CA LEU A 131 15.01 26.56 1.42
C LEU A 131 15.02 26.50 -0.10
N GLY A 132 15.15 27.65 -0.77
CA GLY A 132 15.48 27.69 -2.19
C GLY A 132 17.00 27.66 -2.35
N LEU A 133 17.54 26.65 -3.02
CA LEU A 133 18.96 26.45 -3.29
C LEU A 133 19.34 26.94 -4.69
N LYS A 134 20.55 27.50 -4.78
CA LYS A 134 21.30 27.68 -6.03
C LYS A 134 22.65 26.97 -5.85
N LEU A 135 22.84 25.89 -6.59
CA LEU A 135 24.11 25.16 -6.66
C LEU A 135 24.85 25.65 -7.91
N ASP A 136 26.06 26.14 -7.72
CA ASP A 136 26.84 26.85 -8.75
C ASP A 136 28.31 26.50 -8.57
N ASP A 137 28.64 25.29 -9.00
CA ASP A 137 29.98 24.71 -8.99
C ASP A 137 30.43 24.49 -10.44
N PRO A 138 31.73 24.68 -10.76
CA PRO A 138 32.26 24.47 -12.11
C PRO A 138 32.02 23.08 -12.72
N SER A 139 31.75 22.06 -11.90
CA SER A 139 31.37 20.71 -12.36
C SER A 139 29.98 20.67 -13.01
N PHE A 140 29.12 21.67 -12.78
CA PHE A 140 27.84 21.78 -13.45
C PHE A 140 27.95 22.57 -14.76
N THR A 141 27.30 22.09 -15.81
CA THR A 141 27.22 22.83 -17.09
C THR A 141 26.44 24.14 -16.99
N ALA A 142 25.62 24.30 -15.95
CA ALA A 142 24.88 25.50 -15.59
C ALA A 142 24.44 25.43 -14.11
N PRO A 143 24.15 26.57 -13.45
CA PRO A 143 23.67 26.56 -12.07
C PRO A 143 22.37 25.76 -11.92
N ILE A 144 22.29 24.92 -10.88
CA ILE A 144 21.09 24.14 -10.55
C ILE A 144 20.28 24.90 -9.50
N PHE A 145 19.00 25.09 -9.77
CA PHE A 145 18.06 25.66 -8.82
C PHE A 145 17.16 24.56 -8.25
N ALA A 146 17.09 24.49 -6.93
CA ALA A 146 16.35 23.45 -6.24
C ALA A 146 15.63 23.99 -5.01
N ASN A 147 14.68 23.24 -4.47
CA ASN A 147 14.00 23.55 -3.23
C ASN A 147 14.19 22.38 -2.26
N LEU A 148 14.71 22.66 -1.07
CA LEU A 148 14.73 21.75 0.07
C LEU A 148 13.49 22.02 0.92
N PHE A 149 12.66 21.01 1.11
CA PHE A 149 11.45 21.07 1.91
C PHE A 149 11.35 19.84 2.81
N ASP A 150 10.71 19.99 3.96
CA ASP A 150 10.48 18.88 4.88
C ASP A 150 9.66 17.80 4.16
N ASP A 151 10.24 16.61 4.11
CA ASP A 151 9.64 15.45 3.50
C ASP A 151 9.08 14.55 4.60
N GLU A 152 7.85 14.85 5.02
CA GLU A 152 7.13 14.01 6.00
C GLU A 152 6.82 12.61 5.44
N GLU A 153 6.99 12.35 4.13
CA GLU A 153 6.57 11.15 3.41
C GLU A 153 7.73 10.36 2.76
N GLY A 154 8.98 10.82 2.89
CA GLY A 154 10.13 10.36 2.10
C GLY A 154 10.87 9.11 2.58
N GLU A 155 10.51 8.55 3.73
CA GLU A 155 11.01 7.22 4.12
C GLU A 155 10.08 6.18 3.48
N GLY A 156 10.49 5.60 2.36
CA GLY A 156 9.83 4.41 1.82
C GLY A 156 9.67 3.36 2.92
N TYR A 157 8.52 2.71 2.98
CA TYR A 157 8.25 1.69 3.98
C TYR A 157 9.16 0.48 3.76
N ARG A 158 10.20 0.34 4.60
CA ARG A 158 11.08 -0.83 4.57
C ARG A 158 10.28 -2.10 4.89
N ASN A 159 10.64 -3.19 4.23
CA ASN A 159 9.99 -4.49 4.38
C ASN A 159 8.45 -4.40 4.24
N ASN A 160 7.99 -3.51 3.34
CA ASN A 160 6.57 -3.45 3.03
C ASN A 160 6.12 -4.70 2.28
N GLN A 161 4.81 -4.90 2.26
CA GLN A 161 4.18 -5.92 1.44
C GLN A 161 2.98 -5.34 0.71
N ILE A 162 2.74 -5.82 -0.50
CA ILE A 162 1.67 -5.40 -1.38
C ILE A 162 0.88 -6.64 -1.77
N PHE A 163 -0.40 -6.60 -1.51
CA PHE A 163 -1.35 -7.58 -2.03
C PHE A 163 -2.26 -6.82 -3.00
N ALA A 164 -2.48 -7.34 -4.19
CA ALA A 164 -3.33 -6.70 -5.19
C ALA A 164 -4.32 -7.69 -5.75
N PHE A 165 -5.61 -7.36 -5.72
CA PHE A 165 -6.65 -8.00 -6.52
C PHE A 165 -6.89 -7.09 -7.72
N ASP A 166 -6.39 -7.51 -8.87
CA ASP A 166 -6.37 -6.76 -10.13
C ASP A 166 -7.48 -7.28 -11.05
N PHE A 167 -8.04 -6.39 -11.86
CA PHE A 167 -9.03 -6.72 -12.87
C PHE A 167 -8.48 -6.35 -14.24
N GLY A 168 -8.22 -7.35 -15.08
CA GLY A 168 -7.68 -7.16 -16.43
C GLY A 168 -6.16 -7.02 -16.50
N GLY A 169 -5.42 -7.41 -15.46
CA GLY A 169 -3.97 -7.63 -15.48
C GLY A 169 -3.12 -6.36 -15.51
N SER A 170 -3.71 -5.19 -15.23
CA SER A 170 -3.04 -3.90 -15.31
C SER A 170 -1.80 -3.75 -14.43
N ILE A 171 -1.75 -4.46 -13.29
CA ILE A 171 -0.63 -4.41 -12.35
C ILE A 171 0.49 -5.39 -12.69
N ARG A 172 0.26 -6.34 -13.60
CA ARG A 172 1.15 -7.48 -13.90
C ARG A 172 2.60 -7.04 -14.12
N THR A 173 2.82 -6.07 -15.01
CA THR A 173 4.16 -5.57 -15.36
C THR A 173 4.89 -4.99 -14.15
N ALA A 174 4.21 -4.17 -13.36
CA ALA A 174 4.78 -3.58 -12.16
C ALA A 174 5.07 -4.63 -11.07
N ALA A 175 4.16 -5.59 -10.87
CA ALA A 175 4.34 -6.67 -9.90
C ALA A 175 5.58 -7.52 -10.22
N ILE A 176 5.72 -7.95 -11.49
CA ILE A 176 6.87 -8.76 -11.93
C ILE A 176 8.16 -7.95 -11.86
N ALA A 177 8.15 -6.68 -12.24
CA ALA A 177 9.33 -5.81 -12.16
C ALA A 177 9.83 -5.58 -10.72
N MET A 178 8.94 -5.69 -9.74
CA MET A 178 9.27 -5.66 -8.31
C MET A 178 9.70 -7.03 -7.75
N GLY A 179 9.87 -8.05 -8.61
CA GLY A 179 10.16 -9.42 -8.18
C GLY A 179 8.97 -10.11 -7.48
N GLY A 180 7.75 -9.61 -7.72
CA GLY A 180 6.52 -10.11 -7.13
C GLY A 180 5.96 -11.36 -7.81
N ASP A 181 5.08 -12.03 -7.10
CA ASP A 181 4.29 -13.13 -7.62
C ASP A 181 3.01 -12.60 -8.26
N TRP A 182 2.76 -13.00 -9.50
CA TRP A 182 1.53 -12.69 -10.22
C TRP A 182 0.78 -13.97 -10.53
N HIS A 183 -0.51 -13.97 -10.26
CA HIS A 183 -1.34 -15.14 -10.15
C HIS A 183 -2.62 -14.99 -10.95
N ASP A 184 -2.84 -15.86 -11.94
CA ASP A 184 -4.07 -15.86 -12.74
C ASP A 184 -5.12 -16.82 -12.15
N LEU A 185 -6.13 -16.26 -11.47
CA LEU A 185 -7.20 -17.07 -10.88
C LEU A 185 -8.15 -17.60 -11.95
N GLY A 186 -8.40 -16.83 -13.01
CA GLY A 186 -9.35 -17.14 -14.08
C GLY A 186 -8.81 -18.05 -15.17
N GLY A 187 -7.49 -18.12 -15.33
CA GLY A 187 -6.82 -18.84 -16.43
C GLY A 187 -7.01 -18.17 -17.81
N SER A 188 -7.52 -16.94 -17.87
CA SER A 188 -7.82 -16.22 -19.12
C SER A 188 -6.58 -15.59 -19.75
N LEU A 189 -5.57 -15.28 -18.95
CA LEU A 189 -4.36 -14.56 -19.35
C LEU A 189 -3.12 -15.44 -19.35
N SER A 190 -3.18 -16.60 -18.70
CA SER A 190 -2.13 -17.61 -18.70
C SER A 190 -2.56 -18.82 -19.55
N ALA A 191 -2.15 -18.84 -20.82
CA ALA A 191 -2.34 -19.99 -21.69
C ALA A 191 -1.40 -21.14 -21.27
N GLY A 192 -1.75 -21.85 -20.19
CA GLY A 192 -1.08 -23.10 -19.78
C GLY A 192 0.26 -22.96 -19.04
N SER A 193 0.55 -21.82 -18.41
CA SER A 193 1.77 -21.68 -17.60
C SER A 193 1.68 -22.41 -16.25
N GLU A 194 2.82 -22.89 -15.73
CA GLU A 194 3.03 -23.56 -14.43
C GLU A 194 2.64 -22.75 -13.17
N HIS A 195 2.02 -21.58 -13.34
CA HIS A 195 1.74 -20.59 -12.30
C HIS A 195 0.26 -20.61 -11.87
N SER A 196 -0.40 -21.76 -12.00
CA SER A 196 -1.78 -21.92 -11.56
C SER A 196 -1.87 -21.87 -10.05
N VAL A 197 -2.53 -20.85 -9.52
CA VAL A 197 -2.90 -20.80 -8.09
C VAL A 197 -3.66 -22.07 -7.74
N SER A 198 -3.16 -22.75 -6.73
CA SER A 198 -3.74 -23.96 -6.17
C SER A 198 -3.86 -23.74 -4.68
N LEU A 199 -5.07 -23.66 -4.16
CA LEU A 199 -5.36 -23.32 -2.77
C LEU A 199 -5.72 -24.58 -2.01
N GLN A 200 -5.33 -24.64 -0.74
CA GLN A 200 -5.66 -25.73 0.15
C GLN A 200 -6.30 -25.20 1.44
N PRO A 201 -7.58 -24.81 1.39
CA PRO A 201 -8.23 -24.15 2.52
C PRO A 201 -8.31 -24.99 3.79
N LEU A 202 -8.29 -26.30 3.65
CA LEU A 202 -8.45 -27.23 4.77
C LEU A 202 -7.11 -27.76 5.31
N ALA A 203 -5.96 -27.29 4.83
CA ALA A 203 -4.64 -27.79 5.24
C ALA A 203 -4.42 -27.75 6.76
N ARG A 204 -4.83 -26.65 7.42
CA ARG A 204 -4.50 -26.32 8.82
C ARG A 204 -5.63 -26.56 9.81
N ILE A 205 -6.64 -27.34 9.43
CA ILE A 205 -7.81 -27.60 10.29
C ILE A 205 -7.50 -28.44 11.53
N ASP A 206 -6.26 -28.87 11.75
CA ASP A 206 -5.81 -29.37 13.05
C ASP A 206 -5.85 -28.28 14.13
N ASP A 207 -5.61 -27.02 13.76
CA ASP A 207 -5.87 -25.86 14.61
C ASP A 207 -7.38 -25.62 14.78
N GLN A 208 -7.82 -25.42 16.02
CA GLN A 208 -9.24 -25.24 16.36
C GLN A 208 -9.84 -23.95 15.78
N ALA A 209 -9.08 -22.86 15.73
CA ALA A 209 -9.52 -21.58 15.18
C ALA A 209 -9.64 -21.68 13.64
N GLU A 210 -8.65 -22.29 12.97
CA GLU A 210 -8.72 -22.53 11.52
C GLU A 210 -9.87 -23.47 11.18
N ARG A 211 -10.14 -24.50 12.00
CA ARG A 211 -11.30 -25.38 11.80
C ARG A 211 -12.63 -24.67 11.96
N ALA A 212 -12.75 -23.79 12.97
CA ALA A 212 -13.96 -22.99 13.17
C ALA A 212 -14.22 -22.07 11.98
N TRP A 213 -13.18 -21.38 11.50
CA TRP A 213 -13.25 -20.58 10.28
C TRP A 213 -13.64 -21.43 9.06
N ALA A 214 -12.99 -22.58 8.86
CA ALA A 214 -13.28 -23.48 7.75
C ALA A 214 -14.73 -24.01 7.78
N ALA A 215 -15.28 -24.26 8.98
CA ALA A 215 -16.67 -24.68 9.12
C ALA A 215 -17.65 -23.59 8.68
N GLU A 216 -17.41 -22.33 9.05
CA GLU A 216 -18.21 -21.19 8.59
C GLU A 216 -18.08 -20.98 7.08
N TRP A 217 -16.86 -21.08 6.55
CA TRP A 217 -16.58 -20.94 5.13
C TRP A 217 -17.26 -22.03 4.28
N VAL A 218 -17.14 -23.31 4.66
CA VAL A 218 -17.84 -24.42 3.99
C VAL A 218 -19.36 -24.24 4.09
N THR A 219 -19.85 -23.78 5.23
CA THR A 219 -21.29 -23.51 5.42
C THR A 219 -21.80 -22.40 4.49
N ALA A 220 -21.01 -21.35 4.27
CA ALA A 220 -21.34 -20.28 3.33
C ALA A 220 -21.39 -20.80 1.88
N ILE A 221 -20.45 -21.65 1.48
CA ILE A 221 -20.47 -22.33 0.17
C ILE A 221 -21.75 -23.15 0.01
N LEU A 222 -22.07 -23.99 0.99
CA LEU A 222 -23.28 -24.83 0.98
C LEU A 222 -24.56 -24.00 0.88
N ALA A 223 -24.65 -22.89 1.63
CA ALA A 223 -25.80 -21.99 1.59
C ALA A 223 -25.98 -21.37 0.20
N LYS A 224 -24.86 -20.98 -0.45
CA LYS A 224 -24.87 -20.42 -1.79
C LYS A 224 -25.36 -21.42 -2.85
N GLU A 225 -25.01 -22.70 -2.70
CA GLU A 225 -25.49 -23.79 -3.55
C GLU A 225 -26.95 -24.20 -3.24
N GLY A 226 -27.64 -23.44 -2.38
CA GLY A 226 -29.07 -23.61 -2.08
C GLY A 226 -29.39 -24.58 -0.95
N VAL A 227 -28.38 -25.03 -0.19
CA VAL A 227 -28.60 -25.89 0.98
C VAL A 227 -29.09 -25.06 2.17
N THR A 228 -30.20 -25.50 2.79
CA THR A 228 -30.63 -24.94 4.09
C THR A 228 -29.63 -25.29 5.19
N ILE A 229 -29.02 -24.27 5.77
CA ILE A 229 -28.08 -24.43 6.89
C ILE A 229 -28.84 -24.47 8.22
N ASP A 230 -29.18 -25.68 8.66
CA ASP A 230 -29.76 -25.96 9.97
C ASP A 230 -28.70 -26.47 10.97
N PRO A 231 -29.04 -26.68 12.26
CA PRO A 231 -28.09 -27.21 13.24
C PRO A 231 -27.52 -28.59 12.86
N THR A 232 -28.30 -29.43 12.18
CA THR A 232 -27.88 -30.76 11.73
C THR A 232 -26.81 -30.67 10.65
N ALA A 233 -26.98 -29.79 9.67
CA ALA A 233 -26.00 -29.53 8.61
C ALA A 233 -24.69 -29.01 9.20
N LYS A 234 -24.77 -28.07 10.17
CA LYS A 234 -23.59 -27.56 10.87
C LYS A 234 -22.85 -28.67 11.63
N GLU A 235 -23.58 -29.54 12.32
CA GLU A 235 -22.98 -30.68 13.04
C GLU A 235 -22.31 -31.67 12.06
N HIS A 236 -22.95 -31.98 10.92
CA HIS A 236 -22.33 -32.82 9.89
C HIS A 236 -21.03 -32.22 9.34
N VAL A 237 -21.01 -30.92 9.05
CA VAL A 237 -19.80 -30.22 8.58
C VAL A 237 -18.71 -30.25 9.66
N TRP A 238 -19.04 -29.93 10.90
CA TRP A 238 -18.10 -29.90 12.02
C TRP A 238 -17.48 -31.27 12.32
N SER A 239 -18.32 -32.32 12.34
CA SER A 239 -17.88 -33.71 12.55
C SER A 239 -16.99 -34.20 11.42
N ALA A 240 -17.34 -33.89 10.16
CA ALA A 240 -16.53 -34.26 8.99
C ALA A 240 -15.18 -33.53 8.98
N LEU A 241 -15.14 -32.22 9.28
CA LEU A 241 -13.90 -31.45 9.42
C LEU A 241 -13.02 -31.97 10.57
N THR A 242 -13.63 -32.32 11.71
CA THR A 242 -12.90 -32.89 12.84
C THR A 242 -12.27 -34.23 12.51
N SER A 243 -12.99 -35.08 11.76
CA SER A 243 -12.46 -36.34 11.25
C SER A 243 -11.34 -36.10 10.23
N LEU A 244 -11.54 -35.17 9.30
CA LEU A 244 -10.55 -34.83 8.27
C LEU A 244 -9.24 -34.29 8.87
N ALA A 245 -9.32 -33.54 9.97
CA ALA A 245 -8.15 -33.01 10.66
C ALA A 245 -7.16 -34.09 11.14
N SER A 246 -7.63 -35.32 11.35
CA SER A 246 -6.79 -36.47 11.70
C SER A 246 -6.08 -37.12 10.50
N SER A 247 -6.46 -36.75 9.27
CA SER A 247 -5.85 -37.26 8.03
C SER A 247 -4.54 -36.51 7.71
N PRO A 248 -3.63 -37.10 6.91
CA PRO A 248 -2.46 -36.41 6.37
C PRO A 248 -2.84 -35.09 5.69
N VAL A 249 -1.96 -34.08 5.76
CA VAL A 249 -2.25 -32.73 5.25
C VAL A 249 -2.70 -32.75 3.78
N GLN A 250 -2.06 -33.59 2.97
CA GLN A 250 -2.36 -33.75 1.54
C GLN A 250 -3.79 -34.23 1.26
N GLU A 251 -4.39 -34.97 2.19
CA GLU A 251 -5.76 -35.46 2.08
C GLU A 251 -6.79 -34.46 2.61
N ARG A 252 -6.36 -33.39 3.29
CA ARG A 252 -7.22 -32.34 3.83
C ARG A 252 -7.66 -31.37 2.73
N THR A 253 -8.54 -31.88 1.88
CA THR A 253 -9.10 -31.21 0.71
C THR A 253 -10.63 -31.19 0.79
N ILE A 254 -11.31 -30.39 -0.04
CA ILE A 254 -12.77 -30.41 -0.17
C ILE A 254 -13.25 -31.78 -0.65
N THR A 255 -12.51 -32.44 -1.55
CA THR A 255 -12.78 -33.84 -1.92
C THR A 255 -12.69 -34.76 -0.69
N GLY A 256 -11.64 -34.62 0.13
CA GLY A 256 -11.50 -35.37 1.37
C GLY A 256 -12.67 -35.12 2.33
N LEU A 257 -13.10 -33.87 2.47
CA LEU A 257 -14.27 -33.49 3.26
C LEU A 257 -15.56 -34.14 2.72
N ALA A 258 -15.78 -34.11 1.41
CA ALA A 258 -16.97 -34.66 0.76
C ALA A 258 -17.10 -36.18 0.97
N VAL A 259 -15.98 -36.90 1.03
CA VAL A 259 -15.97 -38.33 1.37
C VAL A 259 -16.53 -38.56 2.78
N LEU A 260 -16.12 -37.75 3.75
CA LEU A 260 -16.47 -37.89 5.17
C LEU A 260 -17.86 -37.35 5.54
N LEU A 261 -18.45 -36.48 4.72
CA LEU A 261 -19.80 -35.98 4.96
C LEU A 261 -20.83 -37.14 5.00
N GLN A 262 -21.81 -37.05 5.90
CA GLN A 262 -22.85 -38.08 6.04
C GLN A 262 -24.13 -37.77 5.24
N SER A 263 -24.28 -36.52 4.78
CA SER A 263 -25.46 -36.07 4.02
C SER A 263 -25.18 -36.02 2.53
N THR A 264 -25.96 -36.75 1.73
CA THR A 264 -25.88 -36.74 0.27
C THR A 264 -26.11 -35.35 -0.33
N ALA A 265 -27.02 -34.56 0.25
CA ALA A 265 -27.28 -33.20 -0.22
C ALA A 265 -26.05 -32.29 -0.04
N LEU A 266 -25.33 -32.42 1.08
CA LEU A 266 -24.10 -31.65 1.33
C LEU A 266 -22.98 -32.07 0.36
N LYS A 267 -22.85 -33.37 0.07
CA LYS A 267 -21.87 -33.87 -0.92
C LYS A 267 -22.14 -33.31 -2.31
N GLN A 268 -23.40 -33.35 -2.75
CA GLN A 268 -23.79 -32.84 -4.07
C GLN A 268 -23.51 -31.34 -4.20
N ALA A 269 -23.78 -30.57 -3.15
CA ALA A 269 -23.48 -29.13 -3.12
C ALA A 269 -21.98 -28.82 -3.18
N LEU A 270 -21.12 -29.65 -2.57
CA LEU A 270 -19.65 -29.46 -2.66
C LEU A 270 -19.02 -29.97 -3.95
N GLN A 271 -19.74 -30.77 -4.74
CA GLN A 271 -19.21 -31.39 -5.95
C GLN A 271 -18.54 -30.42 -6.95
N PRO A 272 -19.05 -29.19 -7.20
CA PRO A 272 -18.40 -28.23 -8.09
C PRO A 272 -17.02 -27.78 -7.61
N TYR A 273 -16.74 -27.89 -6.32
CA TYR A 273 -15.51 -27.47 -5.66
C TYR A 273 -14.53 -28.63 -5.43
N CYS A 274 -14.94 -29.87 -5.70
CA CYS A 274 -14.08 -31.05 -5.61
C CYS A 274 -13.23 -31.23 -6.89
N VAL A 275 -12.23 -32.11 -6.86
CA VAL A 275 -11.46 -32.54 -8.03
C VAL A 275 -12.41 -33.01 -9.14
N GLY A 276 -12.18 -32.50 -10.36
CA GLY A 276 -13.04 -32.75 -11.52
C GLY A 276 -14.31 -31.88 -11.58
N GLY A 277 -14.60 -31.10 -10.53
CA GLY A 277 -15.59 -30.04 -10.53
C GLY A 277 -15.10 -28.76 -11.21
N ALA A 278 -16.02 -27.88 -11.59
CA ALA A 278 -15.72 -26.66 -12.33
C ALA A 278 -14.74 -25.71 -11.61
N SER A 279 -14.68 -25.77 -10.27
CA SER A 279 -13.84 -24.91 -9.42
C SER A 279 -12.80 -25.68 -8.60
N GLY A 280 -12.72 -27.01 -8.75
CA GLY A 280 -11.78 -27.84 -8.01
C GLY A 280 -10.31 -27.47 -8.24
N ARG A 281 -9.97 -26.99 -9.45
CA ARG A 281 -8.62 -26.50 -9.78
C ARG A 281 -8.09 -25.48 -8.77
N LEU A 282 -8.96 -24.61 -8.26
CA LEU A 282 -8.55 -23.50 -7.39
C LEU A 282 -8.54 -23.87 -5.92
N LEU A 283 -9.53 -24.62 -5.42
CA LEU A 283 -9.80 -24.75 -3.98
C LEU A 283 -9.53 -26.15 -3.40
N ASP A 284 -9.17 -27.12 -4.23
CA ASP A 284 -9.11 -28.52 -3.83
C ASP A 284 -7.71 -29.15 -4.00
N ALA A 285 -6.67 -28.33 -3.81
CA ALA A 285 -5.30 -28.77 -4.00
C ALA A 285 -4.80 -29.60 -2.80
N GLU A 286 -3.93 -30.58 -3.06
CA GLU A 286 -3.24 -31.35 -2.03
C GLU A 286 -2.07 -30.59 -1.38
N THR A 287 -1.58 -29.55 -2.07
CA THR A 287 -0.54 -28.66 -1.59
C THR A 287 -0.82 -27.27 -2.11
N GLU A 288 -0.74 -26.29 -1.23
CA GLU A 288 -0.93 -24.91 -1.63
C GLU A 288 0.25 -24.36 -2.43
N GLN A 289 -0.07 -23.66 -3.51
CA GLN A 289 0.86 -22.88 -4.31
C GLN A 289 0.35 -21.42 -4.37
N LEU A 290 0.65 -20.70 -3.29
CA LEU A 290 0.44 -19.27 -3.13
C LEU A 290 1.82 -18.66 -2.91
N GLY A 291 2.25 -17.73 -3.76
CA GLY A 291 3.61 -17.19 -3.76
C GLY A 291 4.06 -16.63 -2.40
N SER A 292 5.36 -16.44 -2.23
CA SER A 292 5.95 -15.91 -0.99
C SER A 292 6.56 -14.52 -1.14
N ALA A 293 6.52 -13.94 -2.34
CA ALA A 293 7.07 -12.62 -2.57
C ALA A 293 6.34 -11.55 -1.74
N PRO A 294 7.01 -10.45 -1.33
CA PRO A 294 6.37 -9.33 -0.65
C PRO A 294 5.30 -8.64 -1.49
N VAL A 295 5.39 -8.74 -2.81
CA VAL A 295 4.36 -8.27 -3.75
C VAL A 295 3.64 -9.48 -4.32
N GLN A 296 2.34 -9.59 -4.07
CA GLN A 296 1.48 -10.63 -4.63
C GLN A 296 0.31 -9.96 -5.35
N ALA A 297 0.13 -10.29 -6.63
CA ALA A 297 -0.96 -9.79 -7.45
C ALA A 297 -1.81 -10.95 -7.96
N PHE A 298 -3.11 -10.87 -7.73
CA PHE A 298 -4.12 -11.84 -8.11
C PHE A 298 -5.00 -11.23 -9.19
N GLU A 299 -4.96 -11.80 -10.38
CA GLU A 299 -5.84 -11.40 -11.47
C GLU A 299 -7.19 -12.10 -11.35
N THR A 300 -8.25 -11.28 -11.32
CA THR A 300 -9.60 -11.70 -10.91
C THR A 300 -10.65 -11.67 -12.01
N GLU A 301 -10.38 -11.09 -13.19
CA GLU A 301 -11.37 -10.93 -14.27
C GLU A 301 -12.01 -12.27 -14.65
N GLY A 302 -11.19 -13.30 -14.92
CA GLY A 302 -11.70 -14.62 -15.30
C GLY A 302 -12.31 -15.42 -14.15
N LEU A 303 -12.16 -14.97 -12.90
CA LEU A 303 -12.85 -15.55 -11.74
C LEU A 303 -14.26 -14.96 -11.58
N ILE A 304 -14.46 -13.70 -11.97
CA ILE A 304 -15.73 -13.00 -11.79
C ILE A 304 -16.81 -13.60 -12.70
N GLY A 305 -17.99 -13.83 -12.13
CA GLY A 305 -19.07 -14.58 -12.77
C GLY A 305 -19.00 -16.10 -12.53
N ALA A 306 -17.87 -16.63 -12.04
CA ALA A 306 -17.81 -18.02 -11.60
C ALA A 306 -18.50 -18.21 -10.24
N GLY A 307 -19.21 -19.32 -10.06
CA GLY A 307 -19.87 -19.67 -8.79
C GLY A 307 -18.92 -19.66 -7.60
N ALA A 308 -17.65 -20.02 -7.80
CA ALA A 308 -16.66 -20.09 -6.73
C ALA A 308 -15.98 -18.76 -6.37
N ALA A 309 -16.24 -17.65 -7.06
CA ALA A 309 -15.51 -16.40 -6.83
C ALA A 309 -15.53 -15.93 -5.36
N PRO A 310 -16.68 -15.89 -4.65
CA PRO A 310 -16.68 -15.50 -3.24
C PRO A 310 -15.91 -16.48 -2.35
N ALA A 311 -15.98 -17.78 -2.63
CA ALA A 311 -15.27 -18.79 -1.85
C ALA A 311 -13.74 -18.63 -1.95
N VAL A 312 -13.25 -18.38 -3.17
CA VAL A 312 -11.83 -18.12 -3.45
C VAL A 312 -11.36 -16.84 -2.79
N LEU A 313 -12.10 -15.73 -2.99
CA LEU A 313 -11.72 -14.44 -2.42
C LEU A 313 -11.74 -14.48 -0.89
N THR A 314 -12.81 -14.99 -0.27
CA THR A 314 -12.88 -15.14 1.20
C THR A 314 -11.69 -15.92 1.74
N TYR A 315 -11.25 -16.99 1.06
CA TYR A 315 -10.05 -17.72 1.47
C TYR A 315 -8.77 -16.89 1.32
N LEU A 316 -8.58 -16.23 0.17
CA LEU A 316 -7.40 -15.37 -0.05
C LEU A 316 -7.32 -14.23 0.98
N PHE A 317 -8.45 -13.61 1.33
CA PHE A 317 -8.49 -12.60 2.40
C PHE A 317 -8.13 -13.18 3.76
N HIS A 318 -8.63 -14.37 4.12
CA HIS A 318 -8.24 -15.08 5.35
C HIS A 318 -6.72 -15.34 5.39
N ARG A 319 -6.15 -15.76 4.25
CA ARG A 319 -4.71 -15.96 4.10
C ARG A 319 -3.91 -14.67 4.25
N ILE A 320 -4.30 -13.61 3.57
CA ILE A 320 -3.65 -12.29 3.68
C ILE A 320 -3.72 -11.81 5.12
N GLU A 321 -4.87 -11.94 5.79
CA GLU A 321 -5.05 -11.51 7.17
C GLU A 321 -4.06 -12.19 8.14
N GLY A 322 -3.75 -13.47 7.91
CA GLY A 322 -2.74 -14.20 8.67
C GLY A 322 -1.30 -13.72 8.44
N HIS A 323 -1.02 -13.02 7.32
CA HIS A 323 0.30 -12.45 7.00
C HIS A 323 0.47 -11.00 7.49
N LEU A 324 -0.56 -10.42 8.08
CA LEU A 324 -0.52 -9.07 8.63
C LEU A 324 0.17 -9.06 10.00
N ASP A 325 1.49 -9.14 9.97
CA ASP A 325 2.41 -9.22 11.12
C ASP A 325 2.86 -7.85 11.66
N GLY A 326 2.29 -6.75 11.14
CA GLY A 326 2.63 -5.37 11.48
C GLY A 326 3.58 -4.69 10.49
N ARG A 327 4.13 -5.42 9.51
CA ARG A 327 4.81 -4.79 8.38
C ARG A 327 3.85 -3.87 7.61
N PRO A 328 4.33 -2.70 7.12
CA PRO A 328 3.51 -1.80 6.32
C PRO A 328 2.91 -2.55 5.13
N THR A 329 1.60 -2.68 5.11
CA THR A 329 0.90 -3.48 4.11
C THR A 329 0.00 -2.60 3.26
N LEU A 330 0.11 -2.71 1.94
CA LEU A 330 -0.80 -2.09 0.99
C LEU A 330 -1.66 -3.18 0.37
N LEU A 331 -2.97 -3.16 0.62
CA LEU A 331 -3.91 -3.96 -0.15
C LEU A 331 -4.56 -3.09 -1.23
N ILE A 332 -4.49 -3.55 -2.48
CA ILE A 332 -5.19 -2.95 -3.61
C ILE A 332 -6.34 -3.88 -3.99
N ILE A 333 -7.54 -3.33 -4.11
CA ILE A 333 -8.73 -4.04 -4.59
C ILE A 333 -9.28 -3.24 -5.77
N ASP A 334 -9.00 -3.71 -6.97
CA ASP A 334 -9.56 -3.18 -8.21
C ASP A 334 -10.88 -3.89 -8.52
N GLU A 335 -11.92 -3.14 -8.87
CA GLU A 335 -13.24 -3.70 -9.24
C GLU A 335 -13.88 -4.68 -8.21
N GLY A 336 -13.46 -4.58 -6.93
CA GLY A 336 -13.89 -5.47 -5.86
C GLY A 336 -15.37 -5.42 -5.47
N TRP A 337 -16.16 -4.49 -6.04
CA TRP A 337 -17.62 -4.51 -5.88
C TRP A 337 -18.31 -5.63 -6.64
N LEU A 338 -17.67 -6.21 -7.65
CA LEU A 338 -18.26 -7.26 -8.48
C LEU A 338 -18.64 -8.53 -7.68
N VAL A 339 -18.14 -8.66 -6.46
CA VAL A 339 -18.44 -9.77 -5.54
C VAL A 339 -19.21 -9.34 -4.28
N LEU A 340 -19.58 -8.06 -4.16
CA LEU A 340 -20.33 -7.53 -3.01
C LEU A 340 -21.81 -7.89 -2.98
N ASP A 341 -22.35 -8.41 -4.09
CA ASP A 341 -23.71 -8.97 -4.11
C ASP A 341 -23.84 -10.18 -3.16
N ASP A 342 -22.73 -10.82 -2.80
CA ASP A 342 -22.68 -11.86 -1.78
C ASP A 342 -22.73 -11.22 -0.36
N PRO A 343 -23.81 -11.45 0.42
CA PRO A 343 -23.97 -10.81 1.73
C PRO A 343 -22.93 -11.24 2.75
N ALA A 344 -22.43 -12.49 2.66
CA ALA A 344 -21.44 -13.00 3.59
C ALA A 344 -20.09 -12.33 3.33
N PHE A 345 -19.68 -12.25 2.06
CA PHE A 345 -18.46 -11.54 1.67
C PHE A 345 -18.51 -10.05 2.02
N ALA A 346 -19.63 -9.37 1.72
CA ALA A 346 -19.79 -7.95 2.03
C ALA A 346 -19.67 -7.66 3.54
N GLN A 347 -20.24 -8.52 4.39
CA GLN A 347 -20.12 -8.41 5.83
C GLN A 347 -18.67 -8.61 6.29
N GLN A 348 -17.98 -9.63 5.75
CA GLN A 348 -16.57 -9.89 6.06
C GLN A 348 -15.68 -8.71 5.68
N LEU A 349 -15.82 -8.16 4.47
CA LEU A 349 -15.04 -7.00 4.02
C LEU A 349 -15.27 -5.78 4.93
N ARG A 350 -16.52 -5.57 5.37
CA ARG A 350 -16.87 -4.47 6.28
C ARG A 350 -16.19 -4.58 7.64
N GLU A 351 -16.10 -5.79 8.18
CA GLU A 351 -15.41 -6.05 9.45
C GLU A 351 -13.91 -5.85 9.29
N TRP A 352 -13.36 -6.35 8.19
CA TRP A 352 -11.95 -6.26 7.87
C TRP A 352 -11.48 -4.79 7.73
N LEU A 353 -12.25 -3.95 7.02
CA LEU A 353 -11.95 -2.52 6.90
C LEU A 353 -11.86 -1.78 8.25
N LYS A 354 -12.56 -2.26 9.29
CA LYS A 354 -12.49 -1.67 10.64
C LYS A 354 -11.25 -2.10 11.42
N THR A 355 -10.72 -3.29 11.17
CA THR A 355 -9.64 -3.90 11.97
C THR A 355 -8.26 -3.69 11.37
N LEU A 356 -8.15 -3.59 10.04
CA LEU A 356 -6.87 -3.50 9.31
C LEU A 356 -5.92 -2.39 9.75
N ARG A 357 -6.47 -1.24 10.13
CA ARG A 357 -5.67 -0.13 10.65
C ARG A 357 -4.83 -0.54 11.86
N LYS A 358 -5.32 -1.46 12.69
CA LYS A 358 -4.58 -1.97 13.86
C LYS A 358 -3.39 -2.86 13.47
N LYS A 359 -3.40 -3.40 12.24
CA LYS A 359 -2.38 -4.29 11.69
C LYS A 359 -1.39 -3.58 10.76
N ASN A 360 -1.35 -2.24 10.79
CA ASN A 360 -0.49 -1.41 9.92
C ASN A 360 -0.74 -1.63 8.41
N ALA A 361 -2.01 -1.90 8.06
CA ALA A 361 -2.45 -2.08 6.69
C ALA A 361 -3.27 -0.88 6.19
N SER A 362 -3.05 -0.53 4.93
CA SER A 362 -3.79 0.47 4.16
C SER A 362 -4.50 -0.23 3.01
N VAL A 363 -5.75 0.15 2.72
CA VAL A 363 -6.54 -0.43 1.62
C VAL A 363 -6.82 0.64 0.58
N VAL A 364 -6.64 0.29 -0.69
CA VAL A 364 -7.00 1.10 -1.85
C VAL A 364 -8.09 0.37 -2.62
N PHE A 365 -9.22 1.05 -2.81
CA PHE A 365 -10.28 0.61 -3.72
C PHE A 365 -10.22 1.44 -5.00
N ALA A 366 -10.28 0.78 -6.17
CA ALA A 366 -10.19 1.45 -7.47
C ALA A 366 -11.41 1.12 -8.35
N THR A 367 -12.29 2.11 -8.58
CA THR A 367 -13.54 1.92 -9.35
C THR A 367 -13.62 2.77 -10.60
N GLN A 368 -14.19 2.19 -11.66
CA GLN A 368 -14.63 2.91 -12.84
C GLN A 368 -15.89 3.75 -12.61
N SER A 369 -16.78 3.34 -11.70
CA SER A 369 -18.09 3.97 -11.49
C SER A 369 -18.44 4.09 -10.01
N LEU A 370 -18.56 5.33 -9.53
CA LEU A 370 -19.08 5.63 -8.19
C LEU A 370 -20.53 5.13 -7.98
N SER A 371 -21.28 4.92 -9.06
CA SER A 371 -22.65 4.41 -9.00
C SER A 371 -22.70 2.98 -8.48
N ASP A 372 -21.67 2.19 -8.79
CA ASP A 372 -21.58 0.77 -8.43
C ASP A 372 -21.36 0.62 -6.92
N ILE A 373 -20.67 1.60 -6.34
CA ILE A 373 -20.54 1.72 -4.88
C ILE A 373 -21.83 2.24 -4.25
N ASP A 374 -22.50 3.25 -4.84
CA ASP A 374 -23.66 3.89 -4.22
C ASP A 374 -24.82 2.94 -3.90
N GLY A 375 -25.12 2.01 -4.81
CA GLY A 375 -26.19 1.04 -4.61
C GLY A 375 -25.87 -0.03 -3.56
N SER A 376 -24.63 -0.10 -3.09
CA SER A 376 -24.15 -1.21 -2.25
C SER A 376 -24.37 -0.97 -0.76
N ASN A 377 -24.69 -2.06 -0.04
CA ASN A 377 -24.83 -2.07 1.41
C ASN A 377 -23.54 -1.71 2.17
N ILE A 378 -22.38 -1.80 1.52
CA ILE A 378 -21.09 -1.45 2.12
C ILE A 378 -20.67 0.01 1.86
N ALA A 379 -21.40 0.75 1.02
CA ALA A 379 -21.04 2.12 0.65
C ALA A 379 -20.74 3.03 1.84
N PRO A 380 -21.56 3.04 2.93
CA PRO A 380 -21.27 3.87 4.09
C PRO A 380 -19.93 3.51 4.76
N ALA A 381 -19.60 2.22 4.83
CA ALA A 381 -18.35 1.74 5.43
C ALA A 381 -17.13 2.11 4.58
N ILE A 382 -17.24 2.04 3.24
CA ILE A 382 -16.17 2.49 2.33
C ILE A 382 -15.98 3.99 2.47
N VAL A 383 -17.06 4.79 2.43
CA VAL A 383 -16.97 6.25 2.54
C VAL A 383 -16.32 6.68 3.86
N GLU A 384 -16.68 6.03 4.97
CA GLU A 384 -16.10 6.30 6.30
C GLU A 384 -14.64 5.84 6.41
N SER A 385 -14.32 4.68 5.84
CA SER A 385 -12.99 4.05 6.00
C SER A 385 -11.95 4.53 4.98
N CYS A 386 -12.39 5.19 3.90
CA CYS A 386 -11.52 5.75 2.85
C CYS A 386 -11.50 7.30 2.92
N PRO A 387 -10.69 7.91 3.80
CA PRO A 387 -10.66 9.37 3.98
C PRO A 387 -9.90 10.10 2.88
N THR A 388 -9.05 9.40 2.13
CA THR A 388 -8.33 9.93 0.97
C THR A 388 -9.00 9.37 -0.28
N ARG A 389 -9.34 10.25 -1.22
CA ARG A 389 -10.04 9.89 -2.45
C ARG A 389 -9.34 10.54 -3.63
N ILE A 390 -9.09 9.75 -4.67
CA ILE A 390 -8.52 10.22 -5.93
C ILE A 390 -9.61 10.07 -6.98
N PHE A 391 -10.09 11.19 -7.49
CA PHE A 391 -11.11 11.23 -8.53
C PHE A 391 -10.44 11.47 -9.88
N LEU A 392 -10.87 10.71 -10.88
CA LEU A 392 -10.44 10.86 -12.26
C LEU A 392 -11.38 11.81 -13.02
N PRO A 393 -10.93 12.42 -14.13
CA PRO A 393 -11.75 13.29 -14.95
C PRO A 393 -13.01 12.59 -15.46
N ASN A 394 -14.14 13.29 -15.39
CA ASN A 394 -15.43 12.78 -15.84
C ASN A 394 -16.28 13.94 -16.37
N GLU A 395 -16.33 14.10 -17.69
CA GLU A 395 -17.08 15.17 -18.36
C GLU A 395 -18.58 15.15 -18.03
N ARG A 396 -19.11 13.98 -17.71
CA ARG A 396 -20.52 13.77 -17.35
C ARG A 396 -20.80 14.09 -15.89
N ALA A 397 -19.81 14.48 -15.08
CA ALA A 397 -20.00 14.77 -13.66
C ALA A 397 -21.00 15.90 -13.39
N ILE A 398 -21.20 16.80 -14.36
CA ILE A 398 -22.19 17.89 -14.33
C ILE A 398 -23.62 17.47 -14.70
N GLU A 399 -23.82 16.24 -15.20
CA GLU A 399 -25.16 15.73 -15.47
C GLU A 399 -25.91 15.53 -14.14
N PRO A 400 -27.18 15.96 -14.00
CA PRO A 400 -27.87 15.99 -12.70
C PRO A 400 -27.85 14.66 -11.92
N GLN A 401 -28.00 13.53 -12.61
CA GLN A 401 -27.96 12.19 -12.00
C GLN A 401 -26.58 11.86 -11.43
N ILE A 402 -25.52 12.18 -12.17
CA ILE A 402 -24.14 11.89 -11.78
C ILE A 402 -23.66 12.90 -10.72
N THR A 403 -24.02 14.18 -10.85
CA THR A 403 -23.76 15.21 -9.83
C THR A 403 -24.29 14.80 -8.46
N ALA A 404 -25.48 14.19 -8.39
CA ALA A 404 -26.05 13.69 -7.14
C ALA A 404 -25.14 12.65 -6.48
N ILE A 405 -24.54 11.74 -7.27
CA ILE A 405 -23.60 10.73 -6.79
C ILE A 405 -22.35 11.41 -6.20
N TYR A 406 -21.68 12.28 -6.95
CA TYR A 406 -20.49 12.98 -6.45
C TYR A 406 -20.77 13.80 -5.16
N ARG A 407 -21.95 14.42 -5.05
CA ARG A 407 -22.35 15.14 -3.83
C ARG A 407 -22.46 14.23 -2.62
N ARG A 408 -22.99 13.01 -2.76
CA ARG A 408 -23.01 12.03 -1.64
C ARG A 408 -21.62 11.56 -1.25
N PHE A 409 -20.67 11.53 -2.19
CA PHE A 409 -19.25 11.31 -1.92
C PHE A 409 -18.53 12.54 -1.33
N GLY A 410 -19.26 13.62 -1.04
CA GLY A 410 -18.75 14.79 -0.33
C GLY A 410 -18.10 15.83 -1.22
N LEU A 411 -18.36 15.83 -2.53
CA LEU A 411 -17.90 16.89 -3.42
C LEU A 411 -18.90 18.04 -3.47
N ASN A 412 -18.38 19.26 -3.51
CA ASN A 412 -19.16 20.44 -3.84
C ASN A 412 -19.18 20.72 -5.35
N ASP A 413 -20.06 21.62 -5.77
CA ASP A 413 -20.28 21.95 -7.19
C ASP A 413 -19.01 22.40 -7.89
N ARG A 414 -18.14 23.15 -7.20
CA ARG A 414 -16.86 23.60 -7.78
C ARG A 414 -15.91 22.44 -8.02
N GLN A 415 -15.87 21.46 -7.14
CA GLN A 415 -15.02 20.27 -7.29
C GLN A 415 -15.52 19.39 -8.45
N ILE A 416 -16.85 19.26 -8.58
CA ILE A 416 -17.49 18.57 -9.69
C ILE A 416 -17.18 19.25 -11.02
N GLU A 417 -17.25 20.59 -11.08
CA GLU A 417 -16.83 21.36 -12.26
C GLU A 417 -15.36 21.15 -12.63
N ILE A 418 -14.47 21.06 -11.63
CA ILE A 418 -13.05 20.77 -11.85
C ILE A 418 -12.91 19.40 -12.53
N LEU A 419 -13.59 18.37 -12.01
CA LEU A 419 -13.55 17.02 -12.57
C LEU A 419 -14.10 16.95 -13.99
N ALA A 420 -15.16 17.69 -14.28
CA ALA A 420 -15.76 17.74 -15.61
C ALA A 420 -14.88 18.44 -16.66
N ARG A 421 -13.95 19.30 -16.23
CA ARG A 421 -13.05 20.05 -17.12
C ARG A 421 -11.62 19.53 -17.11
N ALA A 422 -11.30 18.60 -16.21
CA ALA A 422 -9.97 18.01 -16.08
C ALA A 422 -9.65 17.14 -17.31
N THR A 423 -8.36 17.02 -17.64
CA THR A 423 -7.89 16.27 -18.80
C THR A 423 -7.67 14.79 -18.46
N PRO A 424 -8.38 13.84 -19.11
CA PRO A 424 -8.19 12.41 -18.90
C PRO A 424 -6.74 11.96 -19.08
N LYS A 425 -6.32 10.92 -18.33
CA LYS A 425 -4.96 10.35 -18.34
C LYS A 425 -3.84 11.35 -18.01
N ARG A 426 -4.17 12.49 -17.41
CA ARG A 426 -3.19 13.52 -17.02
C ARG A 426 -3.51 14.12 -15.67
N ASP A 427 -4.73 14.64 -15.53
CA ASP A 427 -5.16 15.36 -14.35
C ASP A 427 -5.87 14.40 -13.38
N TYR A 428 -5.54 14.48 -12.10
CA TYR A 428 -6.14 13.72 -11.01
C TYR A 428 -6.55 14.66 -9.89
N TYR A 429 -7.69 14.40 -9.25
CA TYR A 429 -8.17 15.25 -8.16
C TYR A 429 -8.09 14.50 -6.82
N CYS A 430 -7.19 14.93 -5.95
CA CYS A 430 -7.07 14.37 -4.61
C CYS A 430 -7.97 15.15 -3.64
N GLN A 431 -8.80 14.44 -2.88
CA GLN A 431 -9.49 14.92 -1.69
C GLN A 431 -8.93 14.19 -0.47
N SER A 432 -8.48 14.93 0.53
CA SER A 432 -7.91 14.37 1.76
C SER A 432 -8.21 15.26 2.96
N ARG A 433 -7.89 14.77 4.17
CA ARG A 433 -7.97 15.59 5.40
C ARG A 433 -7.08 16.84 5.38
N ARG A 434 -5.97 16.81 4.62
CA ARG A 434 -5.03 17.94 4.51
C ARG A 434 -5.49 19.00 3.50
N GLY A 435 -6.52 18.70 2.72
CA GLY A 435 -7.03 19.57 1.67
C GLY A 435 -7.22 18.84 0.35
N ASN A 436 -7.64 19.60 -0.65
CA ASN A 436 -8.06 19.08 -1.95
C ASN A 436 -7.32 19.80 -3.08
N ARG A 437 -6.83 19.06 -4.08
CA ARG A 437 -6.02 19.64 -5.16
C ARG A 437 -6.07 18.80 -6.43
N LEU A 438 -6.05 19.51 -7.57
CA LEU A 438 -5.77 18.92 -8.88
C LEU A 438 -4.26 18.77 -9.07
N PHE A 439 -3.81 17.58 -9.44
CA PHE A 439 -2.40 17.26 -9.64
C PHE A 439 -2.18 16.39 -10.88
N GLU A 440 -0.94 16.33 -11.35
CA GLU A 440 -0.47 15.43 -12.41
C GLU A 440 0.58 14.51 -11.78
N LEU A 441 0.61 13.22 -12.16
CA LEU A 441 1.63 12.28 -11.69
C LEU A 441 3.01 12.49 -12.35
N GLY A 442 3.05 13.20 -13.49
CA GLY A 442 4.30 13.48 -14.19
C GLY A 442 5.05 12.22 -14.64
N LEU A 443 4.32 11.15 -15.00
CA LEU A 443 4.90 9.86 -15.37
C LEU A 443 5.83 10.01 -16.57
N GLY A 444 7.13 9.82 -16.33
CA GLY A 444 8.14 9.77 -17.38
C GLY A 444 8.12 8.45 -18.15
N PRO A 445 8.96 8.31 -19.20
CA PRO A 445 8.99 7.10 -20.04
C PRO A 445 9.21 5.81 -19.25
N VAL A 446 10.09 5.83 -18.24
CA VAL A 446 10.35 4.68 -17.37
C VAL A 446 9.11 4.28 -16.57
N ALA A 447 8.45 5.25 -15.92
CA ALA A 447 7.25 4.96 -15.15
C ALA A 447 6.10 4.46 -16.05
N LEU A 448 5.95 5.04 -17.25
CA LEU A 448 4.96 4.60 -18.21
C LEU A 448 5.22 3.18 -18.72
N ALA A 449 6.47 2.77 -18.89
CA ALA A 449 6.79 1.40 -19.29
C ALA A 449 6.25 0.35 -18.31
N PHE A 450 6.10 0.69 -17.02
CA PHE A 450 5.53 -0.23 -16.02
C PHE A 450 4.04 0.01 -15.77
N CYS A 451 3.59 1.27 -15.72
CA CYS A 451 2.22 1.63 -15.34
C CYS A 451 1.22 1.70 -16.51
N ALA A 452 1.69 1.67 -17.76
CA ALA A 452 0.83 1.78 -18.95
C ALA A 452 0.87 0.52 -19.84
N ALA A 453 1.29 -0.62 -19.28
CA ALA A 453 1.45 -1.90 -19.97
C ALA A 453 0.35 -2.88 -19.56
N SER A 454 -0.84 -2.75 -20.17
CA SER A 454 -2.04 -3.52 -19.83
C SER A 454 -2.84 -4.01 -21.04
N SER A 455 -2.33 -3.81 -22.26
CA SER A 455 -2.96 -4.35 -23.47
C SER A 455 -2.62 -5.83 -23.68
N LYS A 456 -3.37 -6.53 -24.54
CA LYS A 456 -3.05 -7.90 -24.95
C LYS A 456 -1.66 -8.02 -25.58
N ALA A 457 -1.22 -6.98 -26.31
CA ALA A 457 0.13 -6.95 -26.88
C ALA A 457 1.19 -6.82 -25.78
N ASP A 458 0.92 -6.02 -24.75
CA ASP A 458 1.81 -5.88 -23.60
C ASP A 458 1.93 -7.20 -22.83
N HIS A 459 0.81 -7.91 -22.59
CA HIS A 459 0.84 -9.22 -21.95
C HIS A 459 1.64 -10.25 -22.75
N ALA A 460 1.50 -10.28 -24.06
CA ALA A 460 2.31 -11.14 -24.92
C ALA A 460 3.80 -10.75 -24.88
N ALA A 461 4.11 -9.45 -24.80
CA ALA A 461 5.48 -8.98 -24.65
C ALA A 461 6.07 -9.40 -23.29
N ILE A 462 5.30 -9.30 -22.19
CA ILE A 462 5.71 -9.77 -20.86
C ILE A 462 6.07 -11.25 -20.91
N GLU A 463 5.21 -12.09 -21.52
CA GLU A 463 5.45 -13.53 -21.63
C GLU A 463 6.68 -13.85 -22.46
N ARG A 464 6.86 -13.18 -23.59
CA ARG A 464 8.06 -13.32 -24.43
C ARG A 464 9.33 -12.96 -23.64
N VAL A 465 9.34 -11.81 -22.96
CA VAL A 465 10.52 -11.34 -22.20
C VAL A 465 10.84 -12.33 -21.08
N ILE A 466 9.84 -12.83 -20.36
CA ILE A 466 10.05 -13.85 -19.30
C ILE A 466 10.57 -15.16 -19.89
N ALA A 467 10.02 -15.61 -21.02
CA ALA A 467 10.45 -16.86 -21.66
C ALA A 467 11.89 -16.79 -22.19
N GLU A 468 12.31 -15.62 -22.68
CA GLU A 468 13.64 -15.41 -23.28
C GLU A 468 14.73 -15.14 -22.22
N TYR A 469 14.43 -14.32 -21.20
CA TYR A 469 15.43 -13.82 -20.24
C TYR A 469 15.24 -14.35 -18.81
N GLY A 470 14.10 -14.96 -18.50
CA GLY A 470 13.74 -15.37 -17.14
C GLY A 470 13.16 -14.22 -16.29
N ARG A 471 12.56 -14.56 -15.15
CA ARG A 471 11.93 -13.57 -14.24
C ARG A 471 12.95 -12.63 -13.59
N ASP A 472 14.11 -13.15 -13.19
CA ASP A 472 15.14 -12.36 -12.49
C ASP A 472 15.73 -11.24 -13.37
N ALA A 473 15.80 -11.45 -14.69
CA ALA A 473 16.27 -10.46 -15.65
C ALA A 473 15.14 -9.66 -16.31
N PHE A 474 13.89 -9.79 -15.82
CA PHE A 474 12.73 -9.17 -16.45
C PHE A 474 12.86 -7.65 -16.54
N THR A 475 13.16 -6.95 -15.43
CA THR A 475 13.21 -5.48 -15.38
C THR A 475 14.18 -4.86 -16.39
N PRO A 476 15.47 -5.27 -16.45
CA PRO A 476 16.39 -4.73 -17.46
C PRO A 476 15.99 -5.13 -18.89
N ALA A 477 15.51 -6.35 -19.12
CA ALA A 477 15.05 -6.79 -20.44
C ALA A 477 13.79 -6.03 -20.92
N TRP A 478 12.84 -5.78 -20.02
CA TRP A 478 11.62 -5.02 -20.28
C TRP A 478 11.92 -3.57 -20.66
N LEU A 479 12.83 -2.93 -19.94
CA LEU A 479 13.28 -1.59 -20.27
C LEU A 479 14.02 -1.56 -21.61
N ALA A 480 14.81 -2.58 -21.94
CA ALA A 480 15.45 -2.70 -23.24
C ALA A 480 14.42 -2.82 -24.38
N ASP A 481 13.37 -3.62 -24.17
CA ASP A 481 12.25 -3.78 -25.10
C ASP A 481 11.51 -2.45 -25.38
N HIS A 482 11.54 -1.52 -24.42
CA HIS A 482 10.94 -0.18 -24.50
C HIS A 482 11.91 0.91 -24.96
N GLU A 483 13.09 0.55 -25.49
CA GLU A 483 14.16 1.49 -25.89
C GLU A 483 14.70 2.35 -24.73
N LEU A 484 14.63 1.83 -23.50
CA LEU A 484 15.05 2.48 -22.26
C LEU A 484 16.26 1.79 -21.62
N LEU A 485 17.19 1.24 -22.43
CA LEU A 485 18.43 0.60 -21.96
C LEU A 485 19.21 1.46 -20.96
N TRP A 486 19.27 2.78 -21.18
CA TRP A 486 19.91 3.73 -20.27
C TRP A 486 19.34 3.68 -18.84
N ALA A 487 18.06 3.33 -18.69
CA ALA A 487 17.41 3.21 -17.39
C ALA A 487 17.70 1.84 -16.74
N ALA A 488 17.86 0.78 -17.54
CA ALA A 488 18.26 -0.53 -17.06
C ALA A 488 19.67 -0.49 -16.42
N ASP A 489 20.61 0.21 -17.06
CA ASP A 489 21.97 0.40 -16.54
C ASP A 489 21.95 1.09 -15.16
N LEU A 490 21.03 2.04 -14.96
CA LEU A 490 20.89 2.77 -13.69
C LEU A 490 20.28 1.92 -12.57
N ILE A 491 19.42 0.95 -12.89
CA ILE A 491 18.76 0.10 -11.89
C ILE A 491 19.73 -0.89 -11.25
N LEU A 492 20.72 -1.38 -12.00
CA LEU A 492 21.75 -2.29 -11.47
C LEU A 492 22.64 -1.61 -10.41
N ASP A 493 22.77 -0.29 -10.49
CA ASP A 493 23.57 0.53 -9.56
C ASP A 493 22.74 1.15 -8.41
N LEU A 494 21.43 0.84 -8.33
CA LEU A 494 20.57 1.27 -7.22
C LEU A 494 20.91 0.49 -5.94
N THR A 495 21.83 1.04 -5.14
CA THR A 495 22.29 0.47 -3.85
C THR A 495 21.22 0.44 -2.74
N ASN A 496 19.96 0.70 -3.05
CA ASN A 496 18.81 0.58 -2.16
C ASN A 496 18.20 -0.85 -2.14
N LEU A 497 18.74 -1.79 -2.92
CA LEU A 497 18.53 -3.21 -2.71
C LEU A 497 19.52 -3.70 -1.65
N GLU A 498 19.04 -3.99 -0.43
CA GLU A 498 19.88 -4.60 0.60
C GLU A 498 20.31 -6.00 0.13
N THR A 499 21.62 -6.24 0.14
CA THR A 499 22.18 -7.59 0.06
C THR A 499 21.58 -8.44 1.17
N SER A 500 20.97 -9.57 0.81
CA SER A 500 20.43 -10.56 1.72
C SER A 500 21.49 -10.95 2.75
N SER A 501 21.33 -10.53 4.00
CA SER A 501 22.13 -10.96 5.14
C SER A 501 21.43 -12.05 5.92
#